data_AF-A0A7S8EKZ8-F1
#
_entry.id   AF-A0A7S8EKZ8-F1
#
_cell.length_a   1.000
_cell.length_b   1.000
_cell.length_c   1.000
_cell.angle_alpha   90.00
_cell.angle_beta   90.00
_cell.angle_gamma   90.00
#
_symmetry.space_group_name_H-M   'P 1'
#
loop_
_entity.id
_entity.type
_entity.pdbx_description
1 polymer ?
#
loop_
_entity_poly.entity_id
_entity_poly.type
_entity_poly.pdbx_seq_one_letter_code
_entity_poly.pdbx_strand_id
1 'polypeptide(L)'
;MHHLSPEMKNCIDECLRCYSVCLSTAMGHCLEMGGKHTEKQHFTLMLACAEICRTSAHFMLIGSEHHKHICGECAEICNECADDCERLGDMQECVDTCRRCAESCQTMAA
;
A
#
# COMPACT_ATOMS: atom_id res chain seq x y z
N MET A 1 0.23 -21.34 18.62
CA MET A 1 0.39 -20.04 17.92
C MET A 1 1.01 -20.35 16.57
N HIS A 2 0.33 -20.07 15.47
CA HIS A 2 0.94 -20.19 14.14
C HIS A 2 2.13 -19.23 14.09
N HIS A 3 3.34 -19.78 13.94
CA HIS A 3 4.52 -18.95 13.72
C HIS A 3 4.44 -18.40 12.30
N LEU A 4 4.23 -17.09 12.16
CA LEU A 4 4.33 -16.40 10.88
C LEU A 4 5.74 -16.65 10.29
N SER A 5 5.80 -16.97 9.00
CA SER A 5 7.08 -17.10 8.30
C SER A 5 7.81 -15.74 8.27
N PRO A 6 9.15 -15.72 8.16
CA PRO A 6 9.90 -14.47 8.00
C PRO A 6 9.38 -13.60 6.84
N GLU A 7 9.00 -14.22 5.73
CA GLU A 7 8.48 -13.55 4.53
C GLU A 7 7.12 -12.90 4.79
N MET A 8 6.23 -13.62 5.49
CA MET A 8 4.91 -13.09 5.86
C MET A 8 5.04 -11.93 6.84
N LYS A 9 5.97 -12.00 7.81
CA LYS A 9 6.27 -10.88 8.71
C LYS A 9 6.78 -9.66 7.96
N ASN A 10 7.72 -9.85 7.03
CA ASN A 10 8.22 -8.78 6.19
C ASN A 10 7.09 -8.12 5.39
N CYS A 11 6.19 -8.93 4.80
CA CYS A 11 5.06 -8.40 4.05
C CYS A 11 4.08 -7.60 4.93
N ILE A 12 3.83 -8.06 6.16
CA ILE A 12 3.03 -7.31 7.14
C ILE A 12 3.67 -5.95 7.41
N ASP A 13 4.98 -5.91 7.65
CA ASP A 13 5.70 -4.68 7.95
C ASP A 13 5.70 -3.71 6.76
N GLU A 14 5.91 -4.20 5.52
CA GLU A 14 5.83 -3.37 4.31
C GLU A 14 4.41 -2.84 4.07
N CYS A 15 3.38 -3.66 4.28
CA CYS A 15 1.98 -3.22 4.20
C CYS A 15 1.66 -2.13 5.22
N LEU A 16 2.06 -2.30 6.49
CA LEU A 16 1.79 -1.30 7.53
C LEU A 16 2.56 0.00 7.28
N ARG A 17 3.79 -0.08 6.76
CA ARG A 17 4.56 1.09 6.33
C ARG A 17 3.87 1.81 5.18
N CYS A 18 3.46 1.08 4.13
CA CYS A 18 2.77 1.63 2.97
C CYS A 18 1.45 2.32 3.36
N TYR A 19 0.64 1.66 4.20
CA TYR A 19 -0.57 2.26 4.79
C TYR A 19 -0.28 3.61 5.44
N SER A 20 0.74 3.66 6.32
CA SER A 20 1.09 4.89 7.03
C SER A 20 1.56 6.00 6.08
N VAL A 21 2.44 5.68 5.13
CA VAL A 21 2.98 6.64 4.16
C VAL A 21 1.88 7.16 3.23
N CYS A 22 1.08 6.30 2.62
CA CYS A 22 0.01 6.71 1.72
C CYS A 22 -1.03 7.59 2.43
N LEU A 23 -1.47 7.18 3.63
CA LEU A 23 -2.46 7.94 4.37
C LEU A 23 -1.92 9.30 4.83
N SER A 24 -0.71 9.34 5.39
CA SER A 24 -0.10 10.59 5.85
C SER A 24 0.24 11.55 4.71
N THR A 25 0.71 11.03 3.57
CA THR A 25 0.97 11.84 2.37
C THR A 25 -0.32 12.42 1.82
N ALA A 26 -1.38 11.60 1.72
CA ALA A 26 -2.70 12.06 1.28
C ALA A 26 -3.27 13.15 2.21
N MET A 27 -3.23 12.94 3.54
CA MET A 27 -3.82 13.87 4.51
C MET A 27 -2.97 15.10 4.81
N GLY A 28 -1.65 15.02 4.59
CA GLY A 28 -0.71 16.13 4.77
C GLY A 28 -0.38 16.78 3.43
N HIS A 29 0.68 16.28 2.80
CA HIS A 29 1.25 16.84 1.58
C HIS A 29 0.21 17.14 0.49
N CYS A 30 -0.65 16.15 0.14
CA CYS A 30 -1.58 16.32 -0.96
C CYS A 30 -2.64 17.39 -0.68
N LEU A 31 -3.21 17.43 0.53
CA LEU A 31 -4.19 18.45 0.92
C LEU A 31 -3.57 19.85 1.02
N GLU A 32 -2.31 19.96 1.48
CA GLU A 32 -1.59 21.24 1.54
C GLU A 32 -1.23 21.78 0.15
N MET A 33 -0.79 20.92 -0.76
CA MET A 33 -0.44 21.29 -2.13
C MET A 33 -1.66 21.64 -2.99
N GLY A 34 -2.79 20.96 -2.77
CA GLY A 34 -4.00 21.17 -3.55
C GLY A 34 -3.84 20.81 -5.04
N GLY A 35 -4.74 21.33 -5.88
CA GLY A 35 -4.69 21.13 -7.32
C GLY A 35 -4.72 19.65 -7.71
N LYS A 36 -3.76 19.22 -8.54
CA LYS A 36 -3.67 17.82 -9.03
C LYS A 36 -3.52 16.79 -7.91
N HIS A 37 -2.91 17.15 -6.77
CA HIS A 37 -2.77 16.27 -5.62
C HIS A 37 -4.10 16.03 -4.87
N THR A 38 -5.15 16.80 -5.19
CA THR A 38 -6.49 16.62 -4.59
C THR A 38 -7.55 16.25 -5.61
N GLU A 39 -7.14 15.97 -6.86
CA GLU A 39 -8.06 15.44 -7.87
C GLU A 39 -8.63 14.10 -7.42
N LYS A 40 -9.93 13.93 -7.65
CA LYS A 40 -10.71 12.78 -7.14
C LYS A 40 -10.05 11.44 -7.44
N GLN A 41 -9.52 11.25 -8.65
CA GLN A 41 -8.92 9.99 -9.08
C GLN A 41 -7.68 9.65 -8.23
N HIS A 42 -6.70 10.56 -8.19
CA HIS A 42 -5.48 10.39 -7.40
C HIS A 42 -5.79 10.18 -5.91
N PHE A 43 -6.62 11.06 -5.35
CA PHE A 43 -6.89 11.03 -3.92
C PHE A 43 -7.66 9.77 -3.49
N THR A 44 -8.59 9.29 -4.32
CA THR A 44 -9.29 8.02 -4.07
C THR A 44 -8.32 6.85 -4.14
N LEU A 45 -7.39 6.85 -5.10
CA LEU A 45 -6.39 5.80 -5.25
C LEU A 45 -5.44 5.73 -4.04
N MET A 46 -4.97 6.87 -3.52
CA MET A 46 -4.14 6.88 -2.31
C MET A 46 -4.87 6.31 -1.09
N LEU A 47 -6.15 6.66 -0.90
CA LEU A 47 -6.96 6.13 0.19
C LEU A 47 -7.26 4.65 0.03
N ALA A 48 -7.51 4.19 -1.21
CA ALA A 48 -7.67 2.78 -1.52
C ALA A 48 -6.37 2.00 -1.24
N CYS A 49 -5.22 2.52 -1.65
CA CYS A 49 -3.90 1.95 -1.37
C CYS A 49 -3.65 1.82 0.14
N ALA A 50 -3.94 2.88 0.90
CA ALA A 50 -3.83 2.83 2.35
C ALA A 50 -4.71 1.71 2.96
N GLU A 51 -5.99 1.65 2.58
CA GLU A 51 -6.92 0.68 3.18
C GLU A 51 -6.62 -0.77 2.76
N ILE A 52 -6.26 -1.02 1.50
CA ILE A 52 -5.91 -2.39 1.05
C ILE A 52 -4.62 -2.87 1.71
N CYS A 53 -3.63 -2.00 1.92
CA CYS A 53 -2.41 -2.32 2.65
C CYS A 53 -2.72 -2.74 4.09
N ARG A 54 -3.54 -1.96 4.79
CA ARG A 54 -4.00 -2.28 6.14
C ARG A 54 -4.76 -3.60 6.18
N THR A 55 -5.66 -3.82 5.22
CA THR A 55 -6.44 -5.05 5.09
C THR A 55 -5.55 -6.26 4.86
N SER A 56 -4.54 -6.15 3.99
CA SER A 56 -3.57 -7.20 3.70
C SER A 56 -2.76 -7.60 4.93
N ALA A 57 -2.23 -6.60 5.66
CA ALA A 57 -1.54 -6.84 6.92
C ALA A 57 -2.45 -7.56 7.93
N HIS A 58 -3.70 -7.11 8.07
CA HIS A 58 -4.66 -7.72 8.98
C HIS A 58 -4.94 -9.19 8.63
N PHE A 59 -5.19 -9.51 7.36
CA PHE A 59 -5.50 -10.86 6.92
C PHE A 59 -4.34 -11.84 7.14
N MET A 60 -3.10 -11.39 6.94
CA MET A 60 -1.92 -12.18 7.28
C MET A 60 -1.79 -12.38 8.80
N LEU A 61 -2.00 -11.32 9.61
CA LEU A 61 -1.89 -11.40 11.08
C LEU A 61 -2.88 -12.36 11.71
N ILE A 62 -4.11 -12.44 11.18
CA ILE A 62 -5.13 -13.37 11.67
C ILE A 62 -5.01 -14.77 11.07
N GLY A 63 -4.04 -15.01 10.18
CA GLY A 63 -3.81 -16.30 9.53
C GLY A 63 -4.95 -16.72 8.60
N SER A 64 -5.60 -15.77 7.92
CA SER A 64 -6.66 -16.06 6.96
C SER A 64 -6.07 -16.56 5.64
N GLU A 65 -6.45 -17.73 5.16
CA GLU A 65 -6.06 -18.26 3.84
C GLU A 65 -6.43 -17.32 2.67
N HIS A 66 -7.40 -16.42 2.88
CA HIS A 66 -7.75 -15.39 1.91
C HIS A 66 -6.66 -14.33 1.71
N HIS A 67 -5.61 -14.32 2.55
CA HIS A 67 -4.50 -13.36 2.42
C HIS A 67 -3.90 -13.37 1.01
N LYS A 68 -3.87 -14.52 0.31
CA LYS A 68 -3.30 -14.62 -1.04
C LYS A 68 -4.02 -13.74 -2.05
N HIS A 69 -5.35 -13.80 -2.07
CA HIS A 69 -6.17 -12.98 -2.95
C HIS A 69 -6.04 -11.49 -2.61
N ILE A 70 -6.06 -11.18 -1.32
CA ILE A 70 -5.97 -9.80 -0.83
C ILE A 70 -4.59 -9.20 -1.10
N CYS A 71 -3.51 -9.97 -0.95
CA CYS A 71 -2.16 -9.53 -1.31
C CYS A 71 -2.03 -9.33 -2.83
N GLY A 72 -2.70 -10.14 -3.65
CA GLY A 72 -2.78 -9.92 -5.09
C GLY A 72 -3.35 -8.54 -5.44
N GLU A 73 -4.52 -8.22 -4.89
CA GLU A 73 -5.16 -6.90 -5.05
C GLU A 73 -4.30 -5.76 -4.50
N CYS A 74 -3.69 -5.96 -3.32
CA CYS A 74 -2.79 -4.98 -2.72
C CYS A 74 -1.62 -4.65 -3.65
N ALA A 75 -1.03 -5.66 -4.30
CA ALA A 75 0.06 -5.44 -5.23
C ALA A 75 -0.36 -4.65 -6.48
N GLU A 76 -1.55 -4.90 -7.00
CA GLU A 76 -2.11 -4.14 -8.13
C GLU A 76 -2.30 -2.67 -7.75
N ILE A 77 -3.05 -2.40 -6.68
CA ILE A 77 -3.33 -1.03 -6.21
C ILE A 77 -2.05 -0.29 -5.81
N CYS A 78 -1.08 -0.97 -5.17
CA CYS A 78 0.22 -0.35 -4.84
C CYS A 78 1.00 0.05 -6.09
N ASN A 79 0.99 -0.75 -7.16
CA ASN A 79 1.65 -0.36 -8.40
C ASN A 79 0.96 0.83 -9.06
N GLU A 80 -0.37 0.85 -9.12
CA GLU A 80 -1.12 1.99 -9.65
C GLU A 80 -0.85 3.26 -8.83
N CYS A 81 -0.85 3.15 -7.50
CA CYS A 81 -0.55 4.26 -6.60
C CYS A 81 0.88 4.80 -6.81
N ALA A 82 1.86 3.90 -6.97
CA ALA A 82 3.24 4.29 -7.27
C ALA A 82 3.35 5.04 -8.61
N ASP A 83 2.74 4.51 -9.67
CA ASP A 83 2.74 5.14 -11.01
C ASP A 83 2.11 6.53 -10.97
N ASP A 84 0.99 6.68 -10.25
CA ASP A 84 0.27 7.95 -10.17
C ASP A 84 1.01 8.99 -9.31
N CYS A 85 1.62 8.55 -8.20
CA CYS A 85 2.47 9.42 -7.37
C CYS A 85 3.73 9.88 -8.13
N GLU A 86 4.37 9.00 -8.89
CA GLU A 86 5.53 9.33 -9.72
C GLU A 86 5.18 10.37 -10.80
N ARG A 87 4.01 10.21 -11.44
CA ARG A 87 3.49 11.14 -12.44
C ARG A 87 3.25 12.55 -11.91
N LEU A 88 2.82 12.69 -10.65
CA LEU A 88 2.56 13.99 -10.03
C LEU A 88 3.85 14.66 -9.50
N GLY A 89 4.85 13.87 -9.11
CA GLY A 89 6.11 14.36 -8.55
C GLY A 89 6.03 14.69 -7.06
N ASP A 90 7.17 15.03 -6.46
CA ASP A 90 7.33 15.41 -5.04
C ASP A 90 6.82 14.38 -4.01
N MET A 91 6.61 13.12 -4.43
CA MET A 91 6.07 12.03 -3.60
C MET A 91 6.94 10.77 -3.60
N GLN A 92 8.26 10.91 -3.74
CA GLN A 92 9.19 9.78 -3.90
C GLN A 92 9.11 8.75 -2.77
N GLU A 93 8.90 9.19 -1.52
CA GLU A 93 8.75 8.25 -0.39
C GLU A 93 7.52 7.34 -0.55
N CYS A 94 6.42 7.88 -1.08
CA CYS A 94 5.20 7.13 -1.38
C CYS A 94 5.46 6.15 -2.53
N VAL A 95 6.09 6.61 -3.62
CA VAL A 95 6.48 5.75 -4.76
C VAL A 95 7.30 4.56 -4.29
N ASP A 96 8.40 4.80 -3.58
CA ASP A 96 9.34 3.75 -3.15
C ASP A 96 8.66 2.74 -2.20
N THR A 97 7.80 3.23 -1.30
CA THR A 97 7.11 2.38 -0.34
C THR A 97 6.03 1.54 -1.00
N CYS A 98 5.26 2.11 -1.93
CA CYS A 98 4.29 1.37 -2.72
C CYS A 98 4.95 0.26 -3.54
N ARG A 99 6.10 0.52 -4.19
CA ARG A 99 6.83 -0.51 -4.95
C ARG A 99 7.30 -1.67 -4.08
N ARG A 100 7.93 -1.38 -2.93
CA ARG A 100 8.35 -2.42 -1.96
C ARG A 100 7.17 -3.25 -1.46
N CYS A 101 6.06 -2.58 -1.14
CA CYS A 101 4.85 -3.25 -0.68
C CYS A 101 4.27 -4.16 -1.78
N ALA A 102 4.22 -3.69 -3.03
CA ALA A 102 3.73 -4.46 -4.16
C ALA A 102 4.58 -5.73 -4.39
N GLU A 103 5.91 -5.62 -4.42
CA GLU A 103 6.82 -6.76 -4.59
C GLU A 103 6.64 -7.82 -3.48
N SER A 104 6.54 -7.37 -2.22
CA SER A 104 6.31 -8.27 -1.09
C SER A 104 4.93 -8.93 -1.16
N CYS A 105 3.89 -8.18 -1.55
CA CYS A 105 2.53 -8.70 -1.70
C CYS A 105 2.41 -9.71 -2.84
N GLN A 106 3.11 -9.49 -3.97
CA GLN A 106 3.17 -10.46 -5.08
C GLN A 106 3.74 -11.80 -4.62
N THR A 107 4.76 -11.78 -3.75
CA THR A 107 5.34 -13.00 -3.17
C THR A 107 4.32 -13.73 -2.28
N MET A 108 3.48 -13.00 -1.54
CA MET A 108 2.43 -13.59 -0.69
C MET A 108 1.19 -14.07 -1.44
N ALA A 109 0.96 -13.57 -2.66
CA ALA A 109 -0.15 -13.96 -3.51
C ALA A 109 0.06 -15.32 -4.20
N ALA A 110 1.30 -15.83 -4.21
CA ALA A 110 1.70 -17.08 -4.88
C ALA A 110 1.28 -18.39 -4.16
#